data_AF-A0A2A5RKE9-F1
#
_entry.id   AF-A0A2A5RKE9-F1
#
_cell.length_a   1.000
_cell.length_b   1.000
_cell.length_c   1.000
_cell.angle_alpha   90.00
_cell.angle_beta   90.00
_cell.angle_gamma   90.00
#
_symmetry.space_group_name_H-M   'P 1'
#
loop_
_entity.id
_entity.type
_entity.pdbx_description
1 polymer ?
#
loop_
_entity_poly.entity_id
_entity_poly.type
_entity_poly.pdbx_seq_one_letter_code
_entity_poly.pdbx_strand_id
1 'polypeptide(L)'
;MSHFDTDIEIPDSLRTENKIYYREYLKDYVSLFSYGAVGRHQLNDLQREILLEIIQLDHNNQLAIDFYGKTAIDLATERYNTREIDWRKIRRSAKSWGPFLVVTFFLLLYFSIKLNNFVGLDAFILISGFKLIGPINDYLLKHESRIMRTRVKWVIYVLWFILWGALNILIFSLFG
;
A
#
# COMPACT_ATOMS: atom_id res chain seq x y z
N MET A 1 17.57 -25.40 -5.04
CA MET A 1 17.80 -24.24 -5.91
C MET A 1 16.51 -24.01 -6.68
N SER A 2 15.59 -23.19 -6.15
CA SER A 2 14.29 -22.98 -6.81
C SER A 2 14.49 -22.05 -8.00
N HIS A 3 14.16 -22.54 -9.19
CA HIS A 3 14.04 -21.73 -10.39
C HIS A 3 12.91 -20.71 -10.13
N PHE A 4 13.30 -19.46 -9.87
CA PHE A 4 12.38 -18.34 -9.99
C PHE A 4 12.34 -17.98 -11.48
N ASP A 5 11.32 -18.48 -12.18
CA ASP A 5 11.00 -17.95 -13.51
C ASP A 5 10.54 -16.50 -13.33
N THR A 6 11.43 -15.59 -13.70
CA THR A 6 11.08 -14.18 -13.88
C THR A 6 10.52 -14.05 -15.29
N ASP A 7 9.21 -14.24 -15.43
CA ASP A 7 8.46 -14.13 -16.70
C ASP A 7 8.44 -12.69 -17.30
N ILE A 8 9.34 -11.82 -16.86
CA ILE A 8 9.41 -10.43 -17.28
C ILE A 8 10.42 -10.33 -18.41
N GLU A 9 9.91 -10.26 -19.63
CA GLU A 9 10.72 -10.05 -20.83
C GLU A 9 11.39 -8.66 -20.80
N ILE A 10 12.71 -8.65 -20.98
CA ILE A 10 13.49 -7.42 -21.10
C ILE A 10 13.39 -6.94 -22.55
N PRO A 11 12.97 -5.69 -22.83
CA PRO A 11 12.86 -5.21 -24.19
C PRO A 11 14.19 -5.28 -24.95
N ASP A 12 14.15 -5.77 -26.19
CA ASP A 12 15.32 -5.81 -27.06
C ASP A 12 15.82 -4.41 -27.44
N SER A 13 14.96 -3.39 -27.37
CA SER A 13 15.30 -1.99 -27.64
C SER A 13 16.18 -1.34 -26.58
N LEU A 14 16.33 -1.95 -25.41
CA LEU A 14 17.06 -1.37 -24.29
C LEU A 14 18.58 -1.38 -24.55
N ARG A 15 19.30 -0.34 -24.15
CA ARG A 15 20.77 -0.32 -24.24
C ARG A 15 21.42 -1.46 -23.46
N THR A 16 22.53 -1.98 -23.96
CA THR A 16 23.24 -3.13 -23.40
C THR A 16 23.61 -2.92 -21.93
N GLU A 17 24.06 -1.72 -21.58
CA GLU A 17 24.47 -1.35 -20.21
C GLU A 17 23.28 -1.39 -19.25
N ASN A 18 22.12 -0.88 -19.66
CA ASN A 18 20.89 -0.91 -18.89
C ASN A 18 20.32 -2.34 -18.77
N LYS A 19 20.48 -3.17 -19.82
CA LYS A 19 20.13 -4.60 -19.77
C LYS A 19 20.98 -5.36 -18.76
N ILE A 20 22.30 -5.12 -18.75
CA ILE A 20 23.23 -5.75 -17.81
C ILE A 20 22.86 -5.34 -16.38
N TYR A 21 22.69 -4.04 -16.13
CA TYR A 21 22.31 -3.52 -14.83
C TYR A 21 21.01 -4.15 -14.30
N TYR A 22 19.98 -4.25 -15.15
CA TYR A 22 18.73 -4.87 -14.77
C TYR A 22 18.85 -6.37 -14.49
N ARG A 23 19.67 -7.11 -15.26
CA ARG A 23 19.92 -8.54 -15.01
C ARG A 23 20.65 -8.78 -13.68
N GLU A 24 21.65 -7.95 -13.37
CA GLU A 24 22.34 -8.01 -12.08
C GLU A 24 21.38 -7.71 -10.93
N TYR A 25 20.56 -6.67 -11.10
CA TYR A 25 19.52 -6.32 -10.14
C TYR A 25 18.57 -7.49 -9.88
N LEU A 26 18.06 -8.13 -10.94
CA LEU A 26 17.16 -9.27 -10.83
C LEU A 26 17.79 -10.44 -10.07
N LYS A 27 19.04 -10.78 -10.39
CA LYS A 27 19.77 -11.88 -9.75
C LYS A 27 19.91 -11.65 -8.24
N ASP A 28 20.34 -10.45 -7.85
CA ASP A 28 20.58 -10.12 -6.45
C ASP A 28 19.27 -9.95 -5.69
N TYR A 29 18.26 -9.34 -6.32
CA TYR A 29 16.93 -9.20 -5.76
C TYR A 29 16.24 -10.55 -5.54
N VAL A 30 16.26 -11.46 -6.51
CA VAL A 30 15.73 -12.83 -6.36
C VAL A 30 16.47 -13.57 -5.25
N SER A 31 17.79 -13.43 -5.17
CA SER A 31 18.60 -14.03 -4.09
C SER A 31 18.11 -13.55 -2.72
N LEU A 32 18.01 -12.23 -2.51
CA LEU A 32 17.53 -11.64 -1.25
C LEU A 32 16.10 -12.10 -0.88
N PHE A 33 15.22 -12.21 -1.88
CA PHE A 33 13.84 -12.69 -1.69
C PHE A 33 13.72 -14.20 -1.50
N SER A 34 14.68 -14.99 -1.98
CA SER A 34 14.71 -16.43 -1.75
C SER A 34 15.01 -16.76 -0.29
N TYR A 35 15.77 -15.89 0.39
CA TYR A 35 16.08 -16.01 1.82
C TYR A 35 15.01 -15.40 2.73
N GLY A 36 14.26 -14.40 2.26
CA GLY A 36 13.17 -13.77 3.01
C GLY A 36 11.81 -14.40 2.74
N ALA A 37 10.98 -14.64 3.76
CA ALA A 37 9.63 -15.19 3.64
C ALA A 37 8.61 -14.19 3.00
N VAL A 38 8.91 -13.66 1.82
CA VAL A 38 8.10 -12.68 1.10
C VAL A 38 7.39 -13.35 -0.08
N GLY A 39 6.10 -13.10 -0.25
CA GLY A 39 5.27 -13.79 -1.25
C GLY A 39 5.64 -13.43 -2.69
N ARG A 40 5.54 -14.41 -3.61
CA ARG A 40 5.92 -14.29 -5.04
C ARG A 40 5.29 -13.09 -5.76
N HIS A 41 4.08 -12.67 -5.41
CA HIS A 41 3.44 -11.50 -6.02
C HIS A 41 4.19 -10.18 -5.76
N GLN A 42 4.83 -10.04 -4.60
CA GLN A 42 5.59 -8.83 -4.29
C GLN A 42 6.93 -8.76 -5.03
N LEU A 43 7.47 -9.93 -5.40
CA LEU A 43 8.66 -10.05 -6.24
C LEU A 43 8.37 -9.49 -7.65
N ASN A 44 7.32 -9.99 -8.31
CA ASN A 44 6.98 -9.62 -9.68
C ASN A 44 6.62 -8.13 -9.83
N ASP A 45 5.87 -7.55 -8.87
CA ASP A 45 5.50 -6.13 -8.89
C ASP A 45 6.73 -5.22 -8.94
N LEU A 46 7.77 -5.54 -8.15
CA LEU A 46 8.93 -4.66 -8.01
C LEU A 46 9.95 -4.84 -9.14
N GLN A 47 10.09 -6.07 -9.65
CA GLN A 47 10.87 -6.32 -10.86
C GLN A 47 10.31 -5.50 -12.03
N ARG A 48 8.98 -5.48 -12.18
CA ARG A 48 8.30 -4.68 -13.20
C ARG A 48 8.47 -3.18 -12.99
N GLU A 49 8.36 -2.70 -11.75
CA GLU A 49 8.57 -1.29 -11.37
C GLU A 49 9.97 -0.81 -11.79
N ILE A 50 11.01 -1.56 -11.43
CA ILE A 50 12.40 -1.21 -11.77
C ILE A 50 12.66 -1.33 -13.28
N LEU A 51 12.10 -2.34 -13.96
CA LEU A 51 12.23 -2.43 -15.41
C LEU A 51 11.64 -1.20 -16.11
N LEU A 52 10.46 -0.75 -15.69
CA LEU A 52 9.81 0.45 -16.24
C LEU A 52 10.63 1.72 -15.97
N GLU A 53 11.18 1.86 -14.76
CA GLU A 53 12.10 2.97 -14.44
C GLU A 53 13.31 2.95 -15.38
N ILE A 54 13.95 1.80 -15.58
CA ILE A 54 15.12 1.68 -16.46
C ILE A 54 14.76 1.95 -17.93
N ILE A 55 13.61 1.47 -18.42
CA ILE A 55 13.11 1.80 -19.77
C ILE A 55 12.96 3.32 -19.92
N GLN A 56 12.42 3.99 -18.91
CA GLN A 56 12.26 5.44 -18.95
C GLN A 56 13.60 6.19 -18.92
N LEU A 57 14.57 5.71 -18.15
CA LEU A 57 15.94 6.23 -18.17
C LEU A 57 16.60 6.05 -19.54
N ASP A 58 16.41 4.88 -20.15
CA ASP A 58 16.92 4.57 -21.48
C ASP A 58 16.33 5.52 -22.55
N HIS A 59 15.02 5.78 -22.48
CA HIS A 59 14.36 6.79 -23.31
C HIS A 59 14.91 8.21 -23.11
N ASN A 60 15.35 8.53 -21.89
CA ASN A 60 16.00 9.81 -21.55
C ASN A 60 17.51 9.80 -21.84
N ASN A 61 18.03 8.74 -22.47
CA ASN A 61 19.43 8.52 -22.78
C ASN A 61 20.35 8.53 -21.54
N GLN A 62 19.82 8.07 -20.41
CA GLN A 62 20.52 7.95 -19.13
C GLN A 62 20.86 6.48 -18.83
N LEU A 63 22.03 6.27 -18.23
CA LEU A 63 22.41 4.95 -17.70
C LEU A 63 21.82 4.78 -16.30
N ALA A 64 21.30 3.58 -16.02
CA ALA A 64 20.73 3.24 -14.73
C ALA A 64 21.76 3.39 -13.59
N ILE A 65 23.01 3.00 -13.82
CA ILE A 65 24.09 3.13 -12.83
C ILE A 65 24.38 4.60 -12.48
N ASP A 66 24.34 5.49 -13.46
CA ASP A 66 24.60 6.92 -13.26
C ASP A 66 23.41 7.60 -12.55
N PHE A 67 22.19 7.20 -12.90
CA PHE A 67 20.97 7.73 -12.30
C PHE A 67 20.81 7.31 -10.84
N TYR A 68 20.96 6.01 -10.55
CA TYR A 68 20.84 5.51 -9.19
C TYR A 68 22.07 5.82 -8.34
N GLY A 69 23.23 6.04 -8.97
CA GLY A 69 24.51 6.31 -8.30
C GLY A 69 24.99 5.16 -7.41
N LYS A 70 24.49 3.94 -7.64
CA LYS A 70 24.74 2.75 -6.82
C LYS A 70 24.69 1.47 -7.64
N THR A 71 25.33 0.45 -7.10
CA THR A 71 25.36 -0.87 -7.72
C THR A 71 23.96 -1.50 -7.72
N ALA A 72 23.75 -2.47 -8.60
CA ALA A 72 22.47 -3.18 -8.69
C ALA A 72 22.11 -3.91 -7.39
N ILE A 73 23.12 -4.45 -6.67
CA ILE A 73 22.94 -5.12 -5.37
C ILE A 73 22.52 -4.15 -4.26
N ASP A 74 23.11 -2.96 -4.21
CA ASP A 74 22.76 -1.93 -3.21
C ASP A 74 21.32 -1.45 -3.43
N LEU A 75 20.94 -1.22 -4.69
CA LEU A 75 19.57 -0.88 -5.06
C LEU A 75 18.59 -2.01 -4.68
N ALA A 76 18.93 -3.27 -4.95
CA ALA A 76 18.11 -4.43 -4.59
C ALA A 76 17.89 -4.52 -3.06
N THR A 77 18.96 -4.32 -2.29
CA THR A 77 18.94 -4.37 -0.81
C THR A 77 18.11 -3.24 -0.22
N GLU A 78 18.28 -2.01 -0.71
CA GLU A 78 17.51 -0.85 -0.25
C GLU A 78 16.01 -1.00 -0.53
N ARG A 79 15.65 -1.45 -1.74
CA ARG A 79 14.26 -1.67 -2.13
C ARG A 79 13.62 -2.80 -1.32
N TYR A 80 14.37 -3.88 -1.03
CA TYR A 80 13.93 -4.95 -0.14
C TYR A 80 13.61 -4.41 1.27
N ASN A 81 14.57 -3.72 1.89
CA ASN A 81 14.44 -3.23 3.26
C ASN A 81 13.28 -2.22 3.41
N THR A 82 13.14 -1.28 2.47
CA THR A 82 12.12 -0.22 2.53
C THR A 82 10.70 -0.80 2.50
N ARG A 83 10.41 -1.74 1.58
CA ARG A 83 9.08 -2.39 1.52
C ARG A 83 8.81 -3.30 2.72
N GLU A 84 9.82 -4.00 3.22
CA GLU A 84 9.64 -4.88 4.38
C GLU A 84 9.25 -4.09 5.64
N ILE A 85 9.77 -2.87 5.79
CA ILE A 85 9.39 -1.95 6.88
C ILE A 85 7.95 -1.48 6.72
N ASP A 86 7.54 -1.07 5.51
CA ASP A 86 6.19 -0.56 5.25
C ASP A 86 5.11 -1.64 5.47
N TRP A 87 5.32 -2.85 4.95
CA TRP A 87 4.37 -3.95 5.13
C TRP A 87 4.26 -4.41 6.59
N ARG A 88 5.40 -4.49 7.32
CA ARG A 88 5.38 -4.83 8.75
C ARG A 88 4.67 -3.75 9.57
N LYS A 89 4.83 -2.47 9.23
CA LYS A 89 4.18 -1.34 9.91
C LYS A 89 2.66 -1.36 9.70
N ILE A 90 2.20 -1.53 8.46
CA ILE A 90 0.76 -1.59 8.13
C ILE A 90 0.11 -2.82 8.79
N ARG A 91 0.74 -4.00 8.69
CA ARG A 91 0.21 -5.24 9.27
C ARG A 91 0.12 -5.17 10.80
N ARG A 92 1.12 -4.62 11.49
CA ARG A 92 1.08 -4.44 12.96
C ARG A 92 -0.03 -3.47 13.38
N SER A 93 -0.20 -2.38 12.64
CA SER A 93 -1.26 -1.40 12.91
C SER A 93 -2.67 -1.98 12.67
N ALA A 94 -2.88 -2.80 11.65
CA ALA A 94 -4.18 -3.42 11.41
C ALA A 94 -4.49 -4.55 12.43
N LYS A 95 -3.48 -5.36 12.79
CA LYS A 95 -3.65 -6.52 13.68
C LYS A 95 -3.96 -6.13 15.13
N SER A 96 -3.50 -4.98 15.62
CA SER A 96 -3.79 -4.57 17.01
C SER A 96 -5.10 -3.79 17.19
N TRP A 97 -5.54 -3.04 16.17
CA TRP A 97 -6.70 -2.15 16.30
C TRP A 97 -8.01 -2.77 15.80
N GLY A 98 -7.96 -3.71 14.85
CA GLY A 98 -9.15 -4.36 14.29
C GLY A 98 -10.06 -5.01 15.34
N PRO A 99 -9.55 -5.92 16.18
CA PRO A 99 -10.36 -6.58 17.22
C PRO A 99 -10.92 -5.59 18.23
N PHE A 100 -10.13 -4.58 18.62
CA PHE A 100 -10.57 -3.53 19.55
C PHE A 100 -11.74 -2.73 18.97
N LEU A 101 -11.64 -2.28 17.72
CA LEU A 101 -12.71 -1.52 17.06
C LEU A 101 -14.01 -2.32 16.96
N VAL A 102 -13.94 -3.62 16.66
CA VAL A 102 -15.12 -4.49 16.57
C VAL A 102 -15.78 -4.66 17.93
N VAL A 103 -15.01 -4.97 18.98
CA VAL A 103 -15.55 -5.15 20.33
C VAL A 103 -16.16 -3.84 20.86
N THR A 104 -15.47 -2.72 20.68
CA THR A 104 -15.98 -1.40 21.09
C THR A 104 -17.26 -1.02 20.33
N PHE A 105 -17.35 -1.33 19.03
CA PHE A 105 -18.56 -1.09 18.24
C PHE A 105 -19.78 -1.85 18.80
N PHE A 106 -19.65 -3.15 19.06
CA PHE A 106 -20.76 -3.94 19.60
C PHE A 106 -21.18 -3.53 21.02
N LEU A 107 -20.21 -3.15 21.87
CA LEU A 107 -20.51 -2.59 23.19
C LEU A 107 -21.31 -1.28 23.07
N LEU A 108 -20.84 -0.34 22.24
CA LEU A 108 -21.55 0.93 22.03
C LEU A 108 -22.92 0.72 21.40
N LEU A 109 -23.08 -0.22 20.48
CA LEU A 109 -24.38 -0.58 19.89
C LEU A 109 -25.35 -1.09 20.96
N TYR A 110 -24.89 -2.02 21.80
CA TYR A 110 -25.70 -2.56 22.90
C TYR A 110 -26.16 -1.44 23.86
N PHE A 111 -25.23 -0.59 24.29
CA PHE A 111 -25.55 0.53 25.19
C PHE A 111 -26.46 1.57 24.54
N SER A 112 -26.27 1.86 23.24
CA SER A 112 -27.08 2.85 22.52
C SER A 112 -28.53 2.41 22.39
N ILE A 113 -28.75 1.12 22.11
CA ILE A 113 -30.10 0.53 22.07
C ILE A 113 -30.73 0.54 23.47
N LYS A 114 -29.96 0.12 24.50
CA LYS A 114 -30.48 0.01 25.87
C LYS A 114 -30.82 1.36 26.52
N LEU A 115 -30.03 2.39 26.22
CA LEU A 115 -30.19 3.74 26.78
C LEU A 115 -30.98 4.69 25.87
N ASN A 116 -31.40 4.22 24.68
CA ASN A 116 -31.95 5.03 23.60
C ASN A 116 -31.11 6.30 23.33
N ASN A 117 -29.78 6.15 23.33
CA ASN A 117 -28.84 7.24 23.16
C ASN A 117 -27.74 6.84 22.17
N PHE A 118 -27.80 7.41 20.97
CA PHE A 118 -26.91 7.06 19.86
C PHE A 118 -25.68 7.96 19.73
N VAL A 119 -25.55 9.00 20.56
CA VAL A 119 -24.46 9.99 20.46
C VAL A 119 -23.08 9.34 20.55
N GLY A 120 -22.92 8.35 21.44
CA GLY A 120 -21.65 7.62 21.61
C GLY A 120 -21.29 6.74 20.41
N LEU A 121 -22.30 6.08 19.81
CA LEU A 121 -22.13 5.26 18.61
C LEU A 121 -21.80 6.14 17.39
N ASP A 122 -22.49 7.26 17.23
CA ASP A 122 -22.27 8.20 16.13
C ASP A 122 -20.86 8.80 16.14
N ALA A 123 -20.41 9.25 17.31
CA ALA A 123 -19.05 9.77 17.47
C ALA A 123 -18.00 8.68 17.18
N PHE A 124 -18.26 7.44 17.61
CA PHE A 124 -17.37 6.32 17.35
C PHE A 124 -17.30 5.96 15.86
N ILE A 125 -18.43 5.91 15.16
CA ILE A 125 -18.48 5.65 13.71
C ILE A 125 -17.70 6.73 12.96
N LEU A 126 -17.90 8.00 13.30
CA LEU A 126 -17.18 9.11 12.70
C LEU A 126 -15.65 8.95 12.88
N ILE A 127 -15.19 8.81 14.13
CA ILE A 127 -13.75 8.75 14.46
C ILE A 127 -13.07 7.50 13.89
N SER A 128 -13.73 6.34 13.96
CA SER A 128 -13.19 5.08 13.45
C SER A 128 -13.06 5.11 11.92
N GLY A 129 -14.03 5.70 11.22
CA GLY A 129 -13.96 5.93 9.78
C GLY A 129 -12.76 6.78 9.36
N PHE A 130 -12.52 7.92 10.03
CA PHE A 130 -11.35 8.75 9.76
C PHE A 130 -10.01 8.00 9.94
N LYS A 131 -9.93 7.15 10.97
CA LYS A 131 -8.75 6.31 11.24
C LYS A 131 -8.53 5.21 10.19
N LEU A 132 -9.60 4.66 9.62
CA LEU A 132 -9.52 3.56 8.64
C LEU A 132 -9.25 4.04 7.22
N ILE A 133 -9.67 5.26 6.86
CA ILE A 133 -9.48 5.82 5.51
C ILE A 133 -8.00 5.92 5.12
N GLY A 134 -7.11 6.30 6.06
CA GLY A 134 -5.67 6.41 5.77
C GLY A 134 -5.05 5.09 5.28
N PRO A 135 -5.08 4.03 6.10
CA PRO A 135 -4.57 2.71 5.73
C PRO A 135 -5.24 2.12 4.48
N ILE A 136 -6.55 2.29 4.32
CA ILE A 136 -7.29 1.78 3.16
C ILE A 136 -6.87 2.51 1.87
N ASN A 137 -6.75 3.83 1.92
CA ASN A 137 -6.30 4.64 0.79
C ASN A 137 -4.86 4.30 0.40
N ASP A 138 -3.97 4.12 1.38
CA ASP A 138 -2.57 3.75 1.12
C ASP A 138 -2.46 2.32 0.55
N TYR A 139 -3.36 1.41 0.95
CA TYR A 139 -3.43 0.06 0.40
C TYR A 139 -3.99 0.02 -1.02
N LEU A 140 -5.13 0.68 -1.27
CA LEU A 140 -5.82 0.69 -2.57
C LEU A 140 -5.00 1.40 -3.65
N LEU A 141 -4.28 2.47 -3.28
CA LEU A 141 -3.53 3.30 -4.21
C LEU A 141 -2.01 3.11 -4.04
N LYS A 142 -1.56 1.93 -3.61
CA LYS A 142 -0.14 1.65 -3.35
C LYS A 142 0.77 1.95 -4.56
N HIS A 143 0.24 1.80 -5.78
CA HIS A 143 0.96 1.98 -7.04
C HIS A 143 0.82 3.38 -7.65
N GLU A 144 0.02 4.25 -7.04
CA GLU A 144 -0.26 5.59 -7.56
C GLU A 144 0.66 6.65 -6.94
N SER A 145 0.83 7.76 -7.66
CA SER A 145 1.68 8.87 -7.20
C SER A 145 1.18 9.45 -5.86
N ARG A 146 2.11 9.97 -5.04
CA ARG A 146 1.80 10.53 -3.71
C ARG A 146 0.77 11.68 -3.77
N ILE A 147 0.79 12.44 -4.86
CA ILE A 147 -0.16 13.54 -5.12
C ILE A 147 -1.56 12.96 -5.38
N MET A 148 -1.66 11.93 -6.21
CA MET A 148 -2.91 11.22 -6.51
C MET A 148 -3.51 10.63 -5.22
N ARG A 149 -2.69 9.94 -4.40
CA ARG A 149 -3.11 9.39 -3.10
C ARG A 149 -3.70 10.44 -2.17
N THR A 150 -3.12 11.64 -2.14
CA THR A 150 -3.59 12.71 -1.26
C THR A 150 -4.92 13.29 -1.74
N ARG A 151 -5.09 13.47 -3.05
CA ARG A 151 -6.36 13.94 -3.64
C ARG A 151 -7.50 12.96 -3.42
N VAL A 152 -7.27 11.67 -3.69
CA VAL A 152 -8.28 10.64 -3.48
C VAL A 152 -8.63 10.50 -2.00
N LYS A 153 -7.65 10.63 -1.09
CA LYS A 153 -7.91 10.65 0.35
C LYS A 153 -8.94 11.73 0.75
N TRP A 154 -8.82 12.93 0.21
CA TRP A 154 -9.78 14.01 0.45
C TRP A 154 -11.17 13.70 -0.10
N VAL A 155 -11.25 13.12 -1.30
CA VAL A 155 -12.52 12.68 -1.89
C VAL A 155 -13.19 11.62 -1.00
N ILE A 156 -12.43 10.64 -0.50
CA ILE A 156 -12.94 9.61 0.41
C ILE A 156 -13.42 10.23 1.72
N TYR A 157 -12.72 11.24 2.27
CA TYR A 157 -13.19 11.94 3.47
C TYR A 157 -14.52 12.67 3.25
N VAL A 158 -14.67 13.36 2.11
CA VAL A 158 -15.92 14.05 1.78
C VAL A 158 -17.06 13.04 1.63
N LEU A 159 -16.84 11.95 0.90
CA LEU A 159 -17.83 10.88 0.74
C LEU A 159 -18.21 10.25 2.08
N TRP A 160 -17.24 9.97 2.94
CA TRP A 160 -17.48 9.42 4.28
C TRP A 160 -18.33 10.36 5.13
N PHE A 161 -18.04 11.66 5.08
CA PHE A 161 -18.79 12.67 5.85
C PHE A 161 -20.24 12.78 5.37
N ILE A 162 -20.48 12.76 4.05
CA ILE A 162 -21.82 12.73 3.46
C ILE A 162 -22.58 11.48 3.89
N LEU A 163 -21.92 10.32 3.83
CA LEU A 163 -22.53 9.03 4.16
C LEU A 163 -22.85 8.92 5.66
N TRP A 164 -21.96 9.42 6.51
CA TRP A 164 -22.21 9.56 7.95
C TRP A 164 -23.40 10.48 8.24
N GLY A 165 -23.46 11.67 7.61
CA GLY A 165 -24.58 12.60 7.78
C GLY A 165 -25.92 12.01 7.33
N ALA A 166 -25.95 11.32 6.20
CA ALA A 166 -27.15 10.63 5.70
C ALA A 166 -27.62 9.54 6.68
N LEU A 167 -26.69 8.75 7.22
CA LEU A 167 -26.97 7.70 8.19
C LEU A 167 -27.50 8.27 9.51
N ASN A 168 -26.97 9.42 9.95
CA ASN A 168 -27.42 10.11 11.15
C ASN A 168 -28.86 10.64 11.01
N ILE A 169 -29.19 11.24 9.86
CA ILE A 169 -30.55 11.68 9.54
C ILE A 169 -31.52 10.49 9.56
N LEU A 170 -31.11 9.35 9.01
CA LEU A 170 -31.93 8.14 8.94
C LEU A 170 -32.18 7.56 10.34
N ILE A 171 -31.15 7.48 11.19
CA ILE A 171 -31.29 7.07 12.60
C ILE A 171 -32.23 8.02 13.34
N PHE A 172 -32.05 9.34 13.18
CA PHE A 172 -32.92 10.32 13.82
C PHE A 172 -34.38 10.17 13.36
N SER A 173 -34.64 9.86 12.09
CA SER A 173 -36.00 9.63 11.58
C SER A 173 -36.67 8.33 12.05
N LEU A 174 -35.88 7.34 12.49
CA LEU A 174 -36.39 6.04 12.95
C LEU A 174 -36.58 5.97 14.46
N PHE A 175 -35.81 6.75 15.23
CA PHE A 175 -35.75 6.66 16.69
C PHE A 175 -36.06 7.98 17.43
N GLY A 176 -36.19 9.09 16.69
CA GLY A 176 -36.73 10.37 17.18
C GLY A 176 -38.20 10.52 16.84
#